data_AF-A0A9Q2NQM1-F1
#
_entry.id   AF-A0A9Q2NQM1-F1
#
_cell.length_a   1.000
_cell.length_b   1.000
_cell.length_c   1.000
_cell.angle_alpha   90.00
_cell.angle_beta   90.00
_cell.angle_gamma   90.00
#
_symmetry.space_group_name_H-M   'P 1'
#
loop_
_entity.id
_entity.type
_entity.pdbx_description
1 polymer ?
#
loop_
_entity_poly.entity_id
_entity_poly.type
_entity_poly.pdbx_seq_one_letter_code
_entity_poly.pdbx_strand_id
1 'polypeptide(L)'
;MMLIRKAAILVMFSALGAHADIYDDCDAAIKAGDKAAALLNGKIMLNRQPVPYLELGRITKCLSFATGEKHDYSPKFGRVMPVAEIRKAEIEAEKTAQEEAKKERERQEAEKLARARTLQRELAVLTQLTESCQRLYRQAPDETITNKLCFDIFMNIGLPD
;
A
#
# COMPACT_ATOMS: atom_id res chain seq x y z
N MET A 1 4.24 -69.86 65.15
CA MET A 1 3.45 -68.70 64.68
C MET A 1 4.35 -67.49 64.60
N MET A 2 4.74 -67.06 63.40
CA MET A 2 5.24 -65.70 63.12
C MET A 2 5.22 -65.49 61.59
N LEU A 3 4.20 -64.78 61.10
CA LEU A 3 4.00 -64.43 59.70
C LEU A 3 4.59 -63.04 59.46
N ILE A 4 5.72 -62.95 58.76
CA ILE A 4 6.29 -61.67 58.32
C ILE A 4 5.79 -61.40 56.89
N ARG A 5 4.80 -60.51 56.77
CA ARG A 5 4.29 -60.00 55.49
C ARG A 5 5.31 -59.02 54.90
N LYS A 6 5.93 -59.39 53.77
CA LYS A 6 6.70 -58.46 52.93
C LYS A 6 5.73 -57.71 52.01
N ALA A 7 5.50 -56.43 52.30
CA ALA A 7 4.78 -55.53 51.40
C ALA A 7 5.76 -55.03 50.32
N ALA A 8 5.50 -55.40 49.06
CA ALA A 8 6.19 -54.82 47.91
C ALA A 8 5.54 -53.46 47.59
N ILE A 9 6.25 -52.37 47.87
CA ILE A 9 5.85 -51.03 47.45
C ILE A 9 6.28 -50.87 46.00
N LEU A 10 5.33 -51.02 45.08
CA LEU A 10 5.50 -50.75 43.66
C LEU A 10 5.37 -49.23 43.45
N VAL A 11 6.50 -48.51 43.38
CA VAL A 11 6.51 -47.09 43.01
C VAL A 11 6.28 -47.00 41.50
N MET A 12 5.02 -46.82 41.08
CA MET A 12 4.72 -46.41 39.72
C MET A 12 5.18 -44.96 39.53
N PHE A 13 6.34 -44.78 38.90
CA PHE A 13 6.72 -43.50 38.31
C PHE A 13 5.80 -43.24 37.12
N SER A 14 4.71 -42.53 37.36
CA SER A 14 3.90 -41.93 36.31
C SER A 14 4.77 -40.89 35.60
N ALA A 15 5.32 -41.24 34.44
CA ALA A 15 5.92 -40.27 33.54
C ALA A 15 4.80 -39.35 33.06
N LEU A 16 4.60 -38.22 33.76
CA LEU A 16 3.86 -37.10 33.24
C LEU A 16 4.67 -36.61 32.03
N GLY A 17 4.24 -36.99 30.83
CA GLY A 17 4.72 -36.38 29.61
C GLY A 17 4.42 -34.89 29.71
N ALA A 18 5.44 -34.08 29.99
CA ALA A 18 5.33 -32.65 29.82
C ALA A 18 5.04 -32.44 28.33
N HIS A 19 3.82 -32.01 27.99
CA HIS A 19 3.56 -31.46 26.69
C HIS A 19 4.45 -30.21 26.60
N ALA A 20 5.59 -30.35 25.92
CA ALA A 20 6.49 -29.25 25.65
C ALA A 20 5.72 -28.26 24.78
N ASP A 21 5.23 -27.20 25.41
CA ASP A 21 4.66 -26.07 24.69
C ASP A 21 5.84 -25.28 24.12
N ILE A 22 5.89 -25.20 22.80
CA ILE A 22 6.97 -24.50 22.10
C ILE A 22 7.11 -23.04 22.54
N TYR A 23 6.00 -22.42 22.97
CA TYR A 23 6.00 -21.06 23.53
C TYR A 23 6.76 -21.00 24.85
N ASP A 24 6.52 -21.96 25.74
CA ASP A 24 7.21 -22.07 27.02
C ASP A 24 8.68 -22.50 26.82
N ASP A 25 8.97 -23.34 25.83
CA ASP A 25 10.33 -23.71 25.45
C ASP A 25 11.15 -22.50 24.98
N CYS A 26 10.54 -21.55 24.27
CA CYS A 26 11.25 -20.32 23.95
C CYS A 26 11.47 -19.44 25.18
N ASP A 27 10.48 -19.28 26.06
CA ASP A 27 10.67 -18.50 27.28
C ASP A 27 11.75 -19.11 28.18
N ALA A 28 11.86 -20.44 28.23
CA ALA A 28 12.94 -21.15 28.91
C ALA A 28 14.31 -20.88 28.24
N ALA A 29 14.38 -20.95 26.90
CA ALA A 29 15.62 -20.66 26.16
C ALA A 29 16.09 -19.20 26.37
N ILE A 30 15.17 -18.23 26.37
CA ILE A 30 15.48 -16.83 26.67
C ILE A 30 16.07 -16.70 28.09
N LYS A 31 15.43 -17.31 29.09
CA LYS A 31 15.91 -17.28 30.48
C LYS A 31 17.28 -17.94 30.64
N ALA A 32 17.54 -19.01 29.88
CA ALA A 32 18.81 -19.71 29.88
C ALA A 32 19.92 -18.98 29.09
N GLY A 33 19.60 -17.92 28.34
CA GLY A 33 20.57 -17.25 27.47
C GLY A 33 20.83 -17.98 26.15
N ASP A 34 20.06 -19.03 25.82
CA ASP A 34 20.28 -19.88 24.65
C ASP A 34 19.62 -19.29 23.41
N LYS A 35 20.40 -18.49 22.66
CA LYS A 35 19.96 -17.88 21.40
C LYS A 35 19.65 -18.90 20.31
N ALA A 36 20.33 -20.05 20.28
CA ALA A 36 20.15 -21.05 19.24
C ALA A 36 18.82 -21.79 19.42
N ALA A 37 18.51 -22.19 20.65
CA ALA A 37 17.21 -22.77 21.00
C ALA A 37 16.07 -21.77 20.80
N ALA A 38 16.25 -20.51 21.21
CA ALA A 38 15.26 -19.46 20.97
C ALA A 38 15.00 -19.24 19.46
N LEU A 39 16.05 -19.22 18.63
CA LEU A 39 15.88 -19.08 17.18
C LEU A 39 15.09 -20.23 16.57
N LEU A 40 15.43 -21.47 16.97
CA LEU A 40 14.76 -22.66 16.48
C LEU A 40 13.27 -22.64 16.86
N ASN A 41 12.97 -22.38 18.13
CA ASN A 41 11.59 -22.33 18.63
C ASN A 41 10.79 -21.20 17.94
N GLY A 42 11.36 -20.00 17.82
CA GLY A 42 10.72 -18.88 17.13
C GLY A 42 10.39 -19.19 15.66
N LYS A 43 11.28 -19.89 14.94
CA LYS A 43 11.02 -20.34 13.56
C LYS A 43 9.91 -21.39 13.48
N ILE A 44 9.87 -22.35 14.41
CA ILE A 44 8.80 -23.35 14.42
C ILE A 44 7.45 -22.70 14.73
N MET A 45 7.40 -21.73 15.65
CA MET A 45 6.18 -20.98 15.93
C MET A 45 5.67 -20.24 14.69
N LEU A 46 6.56 -19.63 13.90
CA LEU A 46 6.17 -18.97 12.64
C LEU A 46 5.61 -19.94 11.60
N ASN A 47 6.05 -21.19 11.61
CA ASN A 47 5.58 -22.21 10.68
C ASN A 47 4.23 -22.82 11.08
N ARG A 48 3.73 -22.59 12.30
CA ARG A 48 2.38 -22.99 12.70
C ARG A 48 1.37 -22.00 12.14
N GLN A 49 0.70 -22.36 11.04
CA GLN A 49 -0.38 -21.57 10.46
C GLN A 49 -1.77 -22.11 10.84
N PRO A 50 -2.72 -21.24 11.23
CA PRO A 50 -2.54 -19.81 11.48
C PRO A 50 -1.78 -19.56 12.79
N VAL A 51 -0.90 -18.55 12.80
CA VAL A 51 -0.27 -18.10 14.03
C VAL A 51 -1.35 -17.45 14.90
N PRO A 52 -1.63 -17.94 16.11
CA PRO A 52 -2.63 -17.32 16.97
C PRO A 52 -2.20 -15.89 17.32
N TYR A 53 -3.12 -14.93 17.18
CA TYR A 53 -2.82 -13.51 17.45
C TYR A 53 -2.27 -13.30 18.87
N LEU A 54 -2.79 -14.04 19.86
CA LEU A 54 -2.34 -14.00 21.25
C LEU A 54 -0.87 -14.39 21.43
N GLU A 55 -0.32 -15.17 20.51
CA GLU A 55 1.05 -15.69 20.59
C GLU A 55 2.07 -14.84 19.81
N LEU A 56 1.62 -13.84 19.05
CA LEU A 56 2.51 -12.96 18.29
C LEU A 56 3.54 -12.26 19.20
N GLY A 57 3.14 -11.83 20.39
CA GLY A 57 4.05 -11.22 21.36
C GLY A 57 5.15 -12.16 21.86
N ARG A 58 4.84 -13.45 22.01
CA ARG A 58 5.86 -14.45 22.41
C ARG A 58 6.81 -14.73 21.25
N ILE A 59 6.29 -14.83 20.03
CA ILE A 59 7.08 -15.04 18.81
C ILE A 59 8.04 -13.88 18.56
N THR A 60 7.56 -12.64 18.63
CA THR A 60 8.38 -11.45 18.40
C THR A 60 9.48 -11.34 19.45
N LYS A 61 9.17 -11.60 20.72
CA LYS A 61 10.15 -11.62 21.82
C LYS A 61 11.22 -12.70 21.58
N CYS A 62 10.79 -13.90 21.21
CA CYS A 62 11.65 -15.04 20.92
C CYS A 62 12.67 -14.74 19.82
N LEU A 63 12.18 -14.27 18.68
CA LEU A 63 13.01 -13.89 17.54
C LEU A 63 13.92 -12.71 17.86
N SER A 64 13.39 -11.70 18.58
CA SER A 64 14.20 -10.52 18.93
C SER A 64 15.37 -10.85 19.84
N PHE A 65 15.15 -11.73 20.82
CA PHE A 65 16.22 -12.22 21.69
C PHE A 65 17.25 -13.02 20.89
N ALA A 66 16.78 -13.93 20.03
CA ALA A 66 17.61 -14.83 19.27
C ALA A 66 18.52 -14.10 18.26
N THR A 67 17.98 -13.11 17.53
CA THR A 67 18.73 -12.38 16.50
C THR A 67 19.45 -11.15 17.04
N GLY A 68 19.03 -10.62 18.19
CA GLY A 68 19.51 -9.33 18.71
C GLY A 68 18.88 -8.11 18.01
N GLU A 69 17.92 -8.32 17.13
CA GLU A 69 17.21 -7.26 16.41
C GLU A 69 15.75 -7.23 16.82
N LYS A 70 15.16 -6.05 17.01
CA LYS A 70 13.74 -5.95 17.34
C LYS A 70 12.89 -6.47 16.18
N HIS A 71 12.11 -7.52 16.43
CA HIS A 71 11.12 -8.09 15.52
C HIS A 71 9.72 -7.64 15.94
N ASP A 72 8.85 -7.43 14.96
CA ASP A 72 7.44 -7.10 15.20
C ASP A 72 6.55 -7.70 14.11
N TYR A 73 5.25 -7.83 14.39
CA TYR A 73 4.27 -8.24 13.39
C TYR A 73 3.90 -7.06 12.51
N SER A 74 4.05 -7.19 11.19
CA SER A 74 3.54 -6.21 10.25
C SER A 74 2.18 -6.67 9.71
N PRO A 75 1.07 -5.98 10.03
CA PRO A 75 -0.24 -6.27 9.43
C PRO A 75 -0.22 -6.12 7.90
N LYS A 76 0.57 -5.17 7.40
CA LYS A 76 0.72 -4.90 5.95
C LYS A 76 1.34 -6.09 5.22
N PHE A 77 2.32 -6.77 5.82
CA PHE A 77 3.00 -7.93 5.23
C PHE A 77 2.49 -9.27 5.75
N GLY A 78 1.57 -9.26 6.71
CA GLY A 78 0.97 -10.46 7.31
C GLY A 78 1.97 -11.37 8.04
N ARG A 79 3.14 -10.85 8.44
CA ARG A 79 4.24 -11.66 9.01
C ARG A 79 5.03 -10.91 10.06
N VAL A 80 5.70 -11.67 10.94
CA VAL A 80 6.71 -11.14 11.84
C VAL A 80 8.01 -10.93 11.07
N MET A 81 8.63 -9.75 11.22
CA MET A 81 9.87 -9.40 10.57
C MET A 81 10.63 -8.33 11.37
N PRO A 82 11.91 -8.06 11.08
CA PRO A 82 12.66 -7.01 11.76
C PRO A 82 11.99 -5.64 11.58
N VAL A 83 11.89 -4.87 12.66
CA VAL A 83 11.29 -3.51 12.65
C VAL A 83 12.01 -2.59 11.66
N ALA A 84 13.33 -2.76 11.49
CA ALA A 84 14.10 -2.01 10.51
C ALA A 84 13.62 -2.29 9.07
N GLU A 85 13.27 -3.53 8.75
CA GLU A 85 12.70 -3.90 7.45
C GLU A 85 11.29 -3.36 7.26
N ILE A 86 10.44 -3.42 8.30
CA ILE A 86 9.09 -2.82 8.28
C ILE A 86 9.21 -1.34 7.93
N ARG A 87 10.03 -0.61 8.68
CA ARG A 87 10.23 0.83 8.49
C ARG A 87 10.80 1.15 7.11
N LYS A 88 11.77 0.36 6.62
CA LYS A 88 12.34 0.54 5.28
C LYS A 88 11.26 0.39 4.20
N ALA A 89 10.45 -0.65 4.30
CA ALA A 89 9.39 -0.90 3.33
C ALA A 89 8.25 0.15 3.40
N GLU A 90 7.98 0.71 4.57
CA GLU A 90 7.06 1.84 4.72
C GLU A 90 7.60 3.11 4.05
N ILE A 91 8.88 3.45 4.28
CA ILE A 91 9.53 4.61 3.65
C ILE A 91 9.56 4.46 2.12
N GLU A 92 9.90 3.27 1.62
CA GLU A 92 9.91 3.00 0.19
C GLU A 92 8.51 3.12 -0.42
N ALA A 93 7.49 2.57 0.24
CA ALA A 93 6.10 2.72 -0.20
C ALA A 93 5.64 4.18 -0.20
N GLU A 94 6.02 4.96 0.80
CA GLU A 94 5.70 6.39 0.86
C GLU A 94 6.38 7.18 -0.27
N LYS A 95 7.65 6.89 -0.55
CA LYS A 95 8.37 7.51 -1.67
C LYS A 95 7.70 7.22 -3.01
N THR A 96 7.35 5.96 -3.26
CA THR A 96 6.63 5.57 -4.49
C THR A 96 5.30 6.29 -4.60
N ALA A 97 4.51 6.35 -3.52
CA ALA A 97 3.24 7.07 -3.51
C ALA A 97 3.41 8.59 -3.78
N GLN A 98 4.46 9.20 -3.23
CA GLN A 98 4.77 10.61 -3.48
C GLN A 98 5.18 10.86 -4.94
N GLU A 99 5.99 9.98 -5.53
CA GLU A 99 6.38 10.08 -6.94
C GLU A 99 5.20 9.91 -7.89
N GLU A 100 4.31 8.96 -7.62
CA GLU A 100 3.08 8.76 -8.40
C GLU A 100 2.16 9.98 -8.29
N ALA A 101 1.96 10.50 -7.08
CA ALA A 101 1.17 11.71 -6.86
C ALA A 101 1.79 12.96 -7.53
N LYS A 102 3.12 13.00 -7.69
CA LYS A 102 3.79 14.07 -8.43
C LYS A 102 3.56 13.92 -9.94
N LYS A 103 3.77 12.72 -10.49
CA LYS A 103 3.54 12.44 -11.92
C LYS A 103 2.10 12.72 -12.34
N GLU A 104 1.13 12.35 -11.50
CA GLU A 104 -0.27 12.63 -11.79
C GLU A 104 -0.58 14.13 -11.79
N ARG A 105 0.01 14.89 -10.85
CA ARG A 105 -0.12 16.36 -10.85
C ARG A 105 0.48 17.00 -12.11
N GLU A 106 1.67 16.58 -12.51
CA GLU A 106 2.32 17.05 -13.74
C GLU A 106 1.48 16.71 -14.99
N ARG A 107 0.89 15.52 -15.03
CA ARG A 107 -0.01 15.11 -16.11
C ARG A 107 -1.26 15.98 -16.18
N GLN A 108 -1.91 16.23 -15.05
CA GLN A 108 -3.11 17.08 -15.00
C GLN A 108 -2.80 18.53 -15.39
N GLU A 109 -1.66 19.06 -14.99
CA GLU A 109 -1.22 20.40 -15.38
C GLU A 109 -0.94 20.48 -16.89
N ALA A 110 -0.24 19.50 -17.44
CA ALA A 110 0.01 19.42 -18.87
C ALA A 110 -1.29 19.32 -19.68
N GLU A 111 -2.26 18.55 -19.22
CA GLU A 111 -3.57 18.43 -19.86
C GLU A 111 -4.36 19.75 -19.81
N LYS A 112 -4.36 20.44 -18.67
CA LYS A 112 -4.99 21.77 -18.54
C LYS A 112 -4.37 22.77 -19.51
N LEU A 113 -3.04 22.80 -19.60
CA LEU A 113 -2.33 23.69 -20.52
C LEU A 113 -2.63 23.35 -21.98
N ALA A 114 -2.70 22.07 -22.33
CA ALA A 114 -3.08 21.62 -23.67
C ALA A 114 -4.51 22.07 -24.04
N ARG A 115 -5.48 21.87 -23.13
CA ARG A 115 -6.86 22.32 -23.32
C ARG A 115 -6.95 23.84 -23.49
N ALA A 116 -6.25 24.59 -22.64
CA ALA A 116 -6.22 26.05 -22.73
C ALA A 116 -5.65 26.53 -24.09
N ARG A 117 -4.59 25.88 -24.59
CA ARG A 117 -4.01 26.20 -25.90
C ARG A 117 -4.97 25.88 -27.05
N THR A 118 -5.68 24.76 -27.00
CA THR A 118 -6.69 24.41 -28.01
C THR A 118 -7.81 25.45 -28.03
N LEU A 119 -8.37 25.78 -26.86
CA LEU A 119 -9.42 26.79 -26.76
C LEU A 119 -8.95 28.16 -27.27
N GLN A 120 -7.72 28.57 -26.94
CA GLN A 120 -7.16 29.82 -27.43
C GLN A 120 -7.03 29.84 -28.96
N ARG A 121 -6.65 28.72 -29.58
CA ARG A 121 -6.57 28.60 -31.05
C ARG A 121 -7.95 28.67 -31.69
N GLU A 122 -8.93 27.97 -31.13
CA GLU A 122 -10.31 27.99 -31.61
C GLU A 122 -10.91 29.41 -31.55
N LEU A 123 -10.69 30.10 -30.42
CA LEU A 123 -11.10 31.50 -30.27
C LEU A 123 -10.41 32.41 -31.28
N ALA A 124 -9.09 32.25 -31.49
CA ALA A 124 -8.37 33.07 -32.47
C ALA A 124 -8.89 32.87 -33.90
N VAL A 125 -9.17 31.62 -34.28
CA VAL A 125 -9.76 31.29 -35.59
C VAL A 125 -11.16 31.88 -35.73
N LEU A 126 -12.01 31.74 -34.70
CA LEU A 126 -13.36 32.29 -34.72
C LEU A 126 -13.36 33.82 -34.82
N THR A 127 -12.48 34.50 -34.07
CA THR A 127 -12.32 35.96 -34.15
C THR A 127 -11.90 36.38 -35.56
N GLN A 128 -10.90 35.72 -36.14
CA GLN A 128 -10.42 36.05 -37.48
C GLN A 128 -11.49 35.80 -38.56
N LEU A 129 -12.24 34.71 -38.46
CA LEU A 129 -13.36 34.42 -39.35
C LEU A 129 -14.46 35.48 -39.21
N THR A 130 -14.82 35.85 -37.98
CA THR A 130 -15.83 36.86 -37.69
C THR A 130 -15.46 38.21 -38.31
N GLU A 131 -14.24 38.69 -38.07
CA GLU A 131 -13.74 39.94 -38.66
C GLU A 131 -13.72 39.89 -40.20
N SER A 132 -13.38 38.73 -40.77
CA SER A 132 -13.34 38.57 -42.23
C SER A 132 -14.73 38.60 -42.84
N CYS A 133 -15.70 37.90 -42.24
CA CYS A 133 -17.09 37.93 -42.66
C CYS A 133 -17.70 39.33 -42.52
N GLN A 134 -17.40 40.05 -41.44
CA GLN A 134 -17.83 41.44 -41.28
C GLN A 134 -17.28 42.34 -42.39
N ARG A 135 -15.99 42.19 -42.75
CA ARG A 135 -15.40 42.94 -43.87
C ARG A 135 -16.05 42.61 -45.20
N LEU A 136 -16.30 41.33 -45.47
CA LEU A 136 -16.97 40.89 -46.70
C LEU A 136 -18.40 41.41 -46.78
N TYR A 137 -19.15 41.37 -45.67
CA TYR A 137 -20.53 41.85 -45.62
C TYR A 137 -20.64 43.34 -45.95
N ARG A 138 -19.68 44.17 -45.48
CA ARG A 138 -19.62 45.60 -45.84
C ARG A 138 -19.33 45.86 -47.32
N GLN A 139 -18.73 44.90 -48.03
CA GLN A 139 -18.39 45.02 -49.44
C GLN A 139 -19.46 44.41 -50.36
N ALA A 140 -20.00 43.25 -49.99
CA ALA A 140 -20.96 42.48 -50.78
C ALA A 140 -21.94 41.72 -49.84
N PRO A 141 -22.99 42.39 -49.33
CA PRO A 141 -23.87 41.82 -48.30
C PRO A 141 -24.65 40.59 -48.79
N ASP A 142 -25.23 40.64 -50.00
CA ASP A 142 -26.05 39.55 -50.57
C ASP A 142 -25.21 38.29 -50.86
N GLU A 143 -23.97 38.46 -51.30
CA GLU A 143 -23.04 37.34 -51.52
C GLU A 143 -22.50 36.78 -50.21
N THR A 144 -22.32 37.64 -49.20
CA THR A 144 -21.78 37.21 -47.90
C THR A 144 -22.83 36.46 -47.08
N ILE A 145 -24.11 36.86 -47.12
CA ILE A 145 -25.18 36.19 -46.38
C ILE A 145 -25.52 34.80 -46.95
N THR A 146 -25.18 34.56 -48.22
CA THR A 146 -25.33 33.25 -48.86
C THR A 146 -24.09 32.36 -48.70
N ASN A 147 -22.96 32.90 -48.24
CA ASN A 147 -21.80 32.11 -47.85
C ASN A 147 -22.07 31.38 -46.55
N LYS A 148 -22.08 30.03 -46.58
CA LYS A 148 -22.41 29.19 -45.41
C LYS A 148 -21.58 29.53 -44.16
N LEU A 149 -20.28 29.80 -44.29
CA LEU A 149 -19.42 30.09 -43.13
C LEU A 149 -19.80 31.43 -42.48
N CYS A 150 -20.03 32.47 -43.27
CA CYS A 150 -20.43 33.76 -42.74
C CYS A 150 -21.87 33.78 -42.24
N PHE A 151 -22.77 33.05 -42.91
CA PHE A 151 -24.13 32.83 -42.44
C PHE A 151 -24.14 32.16 -41.06
N ASP A 152 -23.41 31.05 -40.89
CA ASP A 152 -23.34 30.35 -39.59
C ASP A 152 -22.80 31.26 -38.48
N ILE A 153 -21.86 32.16 -38.78
CA ILE A 153 -21.35 33.15 -37.82
C ILE A 153 -22.42 34.20 -37.49
N PHE A 154 -23.04 34.83 -38.48
CA PHE A 154 -24.06 35.86 -38.28
C PHE A 154 -25.32 35.33 -37.58
N MET A 155 -25.68 34.07 -37.79
CA MET A 155 -26.76 33.44 -37.04
C MET A 155 -26.48 33.35 -35.53
N ASN A 156 -25.21 33.34 -35.13
CA ASN A 156 -24.80 33.29 -33.72
C ASN A 156 -24.55 34.68 -33.11
N ILE A 157 -24.03 35.64 -33.89
CA ILE A 157 -23.61 36.97 -33.37
C ILE A 157 -24.50 38.13 -33.81
N GLY A 158 -25.43 37.90 -34.75
CA GLY A 158 -26.20 38.95 -35.42
C GLY A 158 -25.54 39.44 -36.73
N LEU A 159 -26.31 40.15 -37.55
CA LEU A 159 -25.78 40.84 -38.72
C LEU A 159 -25.00 42.08 -38.28
N PRO A 160 -23.91 42.44 -38.99
CA PRO A 160 -23.18 43.68 -38.74
C PRO A 160 -24.05 44.90 -39.10
N ASP A 161 -23.92 45.99 -38.33
CA ASP A 161 -24.54 47.30 -38.61
C ASP A 161 -24.02 47.94 -39.92
#